data_AF-A0A838H268-F1
#
_entry.id   AF-A0A838H268-F1
#
_cell.length_a   1.000
_cell.length_b   1.000
_cell.length_c   1.000
_cell.angle_alpha   90.00
_cell.angle_beta   90.00
_cell.angle_gamma   90.00
#
_symmetry.space_group_name_H-M   'P 1'
#
loop_
_entity.id
_entity.type
_entity.pdbx_description
1 polymer ?
#
loop_
_entity_poly.entity_id
_entity_poly.type
_entity_poly.pdbx_seq_one_letter_code
_entity_poly.pdbx_strand_id
1 'polypeptide(L)'
;MTSTPVRHTGEGSSPPVGTFADPLAGWLWEARRTGHPAPPAAQWPELTATRAAALAEQLYDRVVAEGDRRTGWKFGAFGSAAQRAFGIDGPVVAPTMSLWTWTGATSYELDLSGLVSPRLEAEVGVYVDGGGDRWLVPCVEVADCRFPAWDLPPRGVIADFGLQGAMVYGQPVRPVSEVSVAVHHRGKRLQGGAARWASVVESLDLVPSEAVLDGGSYIATGSITAPLPVRRGPWTFDFGRVGSLVLDLRGVS
;
A
#
# COMPACT_ATOMS: atom_id res chain seq x y z
N MET A 1 0.53 -20.90 44.60
CA MET A 1 0.24 -22.18 43.92
C MET A 1 -1.18 -22.54 44.33
N THR A 2 -2.20 -22.51 43.47
CA THR A 2 -2.34 -23.11 42.14
C THR A 2 -3.30 -22.26 41.28
N SER A 3 -2.97 -22.03 40.00
CA SER A 3 -3.85 -21.36 39.04
C SER A 3 -4.84 -22.34 38.43
N THR A 4 -6.11 -21.95 38.35
CA THR A 4 -7.14 -22.63 37.56
C THR A 4 -7.42 -21.79 36.30
N PRO A 5 -7.57 -22.39 35.12
CA PRO A 5 -7.65 -21.66 33.86
C PRO A 5 -9.04 -21.06 33.66
N VAL A 6 -9.10 -19.81 33.18
CA VAL A 6 -10.33 -19.21 32.66
C VAL A 6 -10.56 -19.76 31.26
N ARG A 7 -11.64 -20.54 31.10
CA ARG A 7 -12.18 -20.93 29.79
C ARG A 7 -12.93 -19.74 29.22
N HIS A 8 -12.50 -19.26 28.05
CA HIS A 8 -13.32 -18.41 27.20
C HIS A 8 -14.34 -19.29 26.46
N THR A 9 -15.55 -19.38 26.99
CA THR A 9 -16.76 -19.69 26.22
C THR A 9 -17.47 -18.39 25.96
N GLY A 10 -17.47 -17.94 24.72
CA GLY A 10 -18.17 -16.75 24.28
C GLY A 10 -18.15 -16.72 22.77
N GLU A 11 -19.19 -17.30 22.17
CA GLU A 11 -19.56 -17.06 20.78
C GLU A 11 -19.57 -15.54 20.56
N GLY A 12 -18.55 -15.05 19.85
CA GLY A 12 -18.45 -13.65 19.45
C GLY A 12 -19.50 -13.41 18.38
N SER A 13 -20.61 -12.79 18.77
CA SER A 13 -21.48 -12.08 17.85
C SER A 13 -20.62 -11.08 17.07
N SER A 14 -20.43 -11.31 15.77
CA SER A 14 -19.81 -10.33 14.88
C SER A 14 -20.52 -8.98 15.05
N PRO A 15 -19.79 -7.86 15.16
CA PRO A 15 -20.42 -6.54 15.23
C PRO A 15 -21.21 -6.30 13.94
N PRO A 16 -22.34 -5.57 14.00
CA PRO A 16 -23.12 -5.24 12.82
C PRO A 16 -22.27 -4.47 11.81
N VAL A 17 -22.49 -4.76 10.53
CA VAL A 17 -21.99 -3.93 9.42
C VAL A 17 -22.49 -2.50 9.64
N GLY A 18 -21.60 -1.59 10.07
CA GLY A 18 -21.95 -0.16 10.15
C GLY A 18 -21.27 0.70 11.21
N THR A 19 -20.62 0.15 12.25
CA THR A 19 -19.95 0.97 13.28
C THR A 19 -18.55 0.47 13.60
N PHE A 20 -17.56 1.32 13.32
CA PHE A 20 -16.19 1.13 13.76
C PHE A 20 -16.08 1.36 15.28
N ALA A 21 -15.24 0.57 15.95
CA ALA A 21 -15.02 0.70 17.39
C ALA A 21 -14.26 2.00 17.73
N ASP A 22 -13.34 2.39 16.87
CA ASP A 22 -12.64 3.68 16.96
C ASP A 22 -13.25 4.67 15.95
N PRO A 23 -13.72 5.86 16.39
CA PRO A 23 -14.24 6.88 15.50
C PRO A 23 -13.29 7.25 14.35
N LEU A 24 -11.97 7.19 14.57
CA LEU A 24 -10.98 7.46 13.53
C LEU A 24 -11.01 6.45 12.39
N ALA A 25 -11.30 5.17 12.65
CA ALA A 25 -11.51 4.23 11.55
C ALA A 25 -12.75 4.61 10.74
N GLY A 26 -13.82 5.10 11.41
CA GLY A 26 -15.01 5.62 10.74
C GLY A 26 -14.72 6.80 9.82
N TRP A 27 -13.95 7.79 10.30
CA TRP A 27 -13.57 8.95 9.50
C TRP A 27 -12.64 8.58 8.33
N LEU A 28 -11.63 7.74 8.56
CA LEU A 28 -10.72 7.28 7.50
C LEU A 28 -11.46 6.44 6.45
N TRP A 29 -12.41 5.60 6.88
CA TRP A 29 -13.25 4.83 5.99
C TRP A 29 -14.16 5.71 5.14
N GLU A 30 -14.85 6.66 5.75
CA GLU A 30 -15.71 7.59 5.02
C GLU A 30 -14.91 8.46 4.04
N ALA A 31 -13.71 8.88 4.45
CA ALA A 31 -12.81 9.62 3.59
C ALA A 31 -12.42 8.80 2.34
N ARG A 32 -12.04 7.53 2.53
CA ARG A 32 -11.78 6.59 1.43
C ARG A 32 -13.00 6.38 0.53
N ARG A 33 -14.19 6.25 1.09
CA ARG A 33 -15.42 5.94 0.34
C ARG A 33 -15.92 7.13 -0.47
N THR A 34 -15.65 8.35 -0.01
CA THR A 34 -16.19 9.58 -0.61
C THR A 34 -15.18 10.41 -1.40
N GLY A 35 -13.88 10.13 -1.27
CA GLY A 35 -12.82 10.94 -1.87
C GLY A 35 -12.60 12.28 -1.17
N HIS A 36 -13.17 12.49 0.03
CA HIS A 36 -12.97 13.71 0.82
C HIS A 36 -12.06 13.42 2.02
N PRO A 37 -11.14 14.33 2.39
CA PRO A 37 -10.25 14.09 3.52
C PRO A 37 -11.02 13.97 4.83
N ALA A 38 -10.48 13.16 5.74
CA ALA A 38 -10.90 13.09 7.13
C ALA A 38 -10.71 14.46 7.82
N PRO A 39 -11.37 14.69 8.98
CA PRO A 39 -11.13 15.90 9.77
C PRO A 39 -9.64 16.09 10.16
N PRO A 40 -9.22 17.32 10.47
CA PRO A 40 -7.82 17.65 10.77
C PRO A 40 -7.20 16.80 11.90
N ALA A 41 -5.91 16.47 11.76
CA ALA A 41 -5.17 15.63 12.69
C ALA A 41 -5.22 16.09 14.14
N ALA A 42 -5.22 17.41 14.38
CA ALA A 42 -5.26 18.02 15.71
C ALA A 42 -6.53 17.70 16.52
N GLN A 43 -7.55 17.09 15.91
CA GLN A 43 -8.80 16.71 16.57
C GLN A 43 -8.76 15.26 17.11
N TRP A 44 -7.71 14.50 16.80
CA TRP A 44 -7.60 13.10 17.20
C TRP A 44 -6.83 12.95 18.51
N PRO A 45 -7.25 12.04 19.40
CA PRO A 45 -6.37 11.61 20.48
C PRO A 45 -5.08 11.01 19.91
N GLU A 46 -4.02 10.99 20.71
CA GLU A 46 -2.73 10.43 20.31
C GLU A 46 -2.88 9.00 19.74
N LEU A 47 -2.12 8.73 18.67
CA LEU A 47 -2.04 7.41 18.05
C LEU A 47 -0.88 6.63 18.67
N THR A 48 -1.21 5.79 19.65
CA THR A 48 -0.28 4.76 20.12
C THR A 48 -0.08 3.70 19.01
N ALA A 49 1.03 2.95 19.06
CA ALA A 49 1.29 1.88 18.10
C ALA A 49 0.15 0.84 18.06
N THR A 50 -0.35 0.43 19.24
CA THR A 50 -1.47 -0.51 19.37
C THR A 50 -2.75 0.05 18.74
N ARG A 51 -3.07 1.32 18.97
CA ARG A 51 -4.26 1.95 18.40
C ARG A 51 -4.16 2.06 16.88
N ALA A 52 -3.00 2.48 16.35
CA ALA A 52 -2.77 2.57 14.91
C ALA A 52 -2.92 1.21 14.22
N ALA A 53 -2.38 0.13 14.82
CA ALA A 53 -2.55 -1.22 14.30
C ALA A 53 -4.02 -1.67 14.33
N ALA A 54 -4.75 -1.43 15.43
CA ALA A 54 -6.16 -1.78 15.56
C ALA A 54 -7.07 -1.00 14.59
N LEU A 55 -6.69 0.23 14.23
CA LEU A 55 -7.36 1.00 13.18
C LEU A 55 -7.17 0.35 11.80
N ALA A 56 -5.94 -0.04 11.47
CA ALA A 56 -5.63 -0.70 10.22
C ALA A 56 -6.37 -2.04 10.08
N GLU A 57 -6.44 -2.82 11.15
CA GLU A 57 -7.19 -4.09 11.21
C GLU A 57 -8.69 -3.86 10.99
N GLN A 58 -9.29 -2.88 11.65
CA GLN A 58 -10.70 -2.54 11.43
C GLN A 58 -10.99 -2.13 9.98
N LEU A 59 -10.11 -1.36 9.35
CA LEU A 59 -10.24 -0.99 7.94
C LEU A 59 -10.11 -2.21 7.02
N TYR A 60 -9.14 -3.10 7.29
CA TYR A 60 -8.98 -4.37 6.57
C TYR A 60 -10.24 -5.24 6.68
N ASP A 61 -10.73 -5.47 7.90
CA ASP A 61 -11.92 -6.28 8.17
C ASP A 61 -13.14 -5.71 7.47
N ARG A 62 -13.27 -4.37 7.43
CA ARG A 62 -14.35 -3.72 6.69
C ARG A 62 -14.28 -4.04 5.19
N VAL A 63 -13.09 -3.93 4.59
CA VAL A 63 -12.88 -4.22 3.16
C VAL A 63 -13.18 -5.69 2.84
N VAL A 64 -12.74 -6.61 3.70
CA VAL A 64 -13.04 -8.04 3.57
C VAL A 64 -14.52 -8.33 3.73
N ALA A 65 -15.20 -7.69 4.69
CA ALA A 65 -16.64 -7.83 4.89
C ALA A 65 -17.47 -7.31 3.70
N GLU A 66 -16.92 -6.41 2.88
CA GLU A 66 -17.52 -5.97 1.61
C GLU A 66 -17.25 -6.93 0.43
N GLY A 67 -16.56 -8.05 0.68
CA GLY A 67 -16.31 -9.10 -0.30
C GLY A 67 -15.01 -8.95 -1.08
N ASP A 68 -14.16 -7.98 -0.74
CA ASP A 68 -12.82 -7.88 -1.30
C ASP A 68 -11.86 -8.87 -0.61
N ARG A 69 -10.71 -9.11 -1.22
CA ARG A 69 -9.70 -10.07 -0.77
C ARG A 69 -8.30 -9.49 -0.90
N ARG A 70 -7.41 -9.93 -0.01
CA ARG A 70 -5.98 -9.63 -0.13
C ARG A 70 -5.40 -10.26 -1.40
N THR A 71 -4.59 -9.52 -2.13
CA THR A 71 -3.82 -9.97 -3.31
C THR A 71 -2.32 -10.06 -3.05
N GLY A 72 -1.87 -9.47 -1.95
CA GLY A 72 -0.48 -9.51 -1.54
C GLY A 72 -0.17 -8.43 -0.51
N TRP A 73 1.01 -7.84 -0.64
CA TRP A 73 1.57 -6.91 0.34
C TRP A 73 2.28 -5.75 -0.34
N LYS A 74 2.37 -4.64 0.38
CA LYS A 74 3.22 -3.52 0.04
C LYS A 74 4.04 -3.09 1.25
N PHE A 75 5.24 -2.62 0.98
CA PHE A 75 6.14 -2.10 1.98
C PHE A 75 6.34 -0.61 1.82
N GLY A 76 6.52 0.10 2.92
CA GLY A 76 6.79 1.53 2.91
C GLY A 76 7.72 1.96 4.04
N ALA A 77 8.25 3.18 3.92
CA ALA A 77 9.06 3.82 4.97
C ALA A 77 10.28 2.98 5.44
N PHE A 78 11.05 2.41 4.51
CA PHE A 78 12.30 1.71 4.84
C PHE A 78 13.39 2.60 5.42
N GLY A 79 13.49 3.84 4.93
CA GLY A 79 14.54 4.76 5.36
C GLY A 79 14.29 5.32 6.76
N SER A 80 15.34 5.41 7.58
CA SER A 80 15.23 5.99 8.93
C SER A 80 14.68 7.42 8.94
N ALA A 81 14.89 8.18 7.86
CA ALA A 81 14.28 9.51 7.70
C ALA A 81 12.76 9.45 7.57
N ALA A 82 12.23 8.52 6.77
CA ALA A 82 10.79 8.30 6.63
C ALA A 82 10.19 7.76 7.95
N GLN A 83 10.88 6.83 8.61
CA GLN A 83 10.45 6.30 9.90
C GLN A 83 10.33 7.40 10.97
N ARG A 84 11.33 8.28 11.08
CA ARG A 84 11.25 9.46 11.96
C ARG A 84 10.12 10.41 11.58
N ALA A 85 9.94 10.68 10.28
CA ALA A 85 8.88 11.57 9.81
C ALA A 85 7.48 11.04 10.14
N PHE A 86 7.29 9.72 10.08
CA PHE A 86 6.02 9.08 10.43
C PHE A 86 5.92 8.66 11.90
N GLY A 87 6.94 8.88 12.73
CA GLY A 87 6.94 8.46 14.13
C GLY A 87 6.75 6.95 14.32
N ILE A 88 7.37 6.15 13.44
CA ILE A 88 7.34 4.68 13.47
C ILE A 88 8.75 4.12 13.68
N ASP A 89 8.82 2.91 14.21
CA ASP A 89 10.08 2.27 14.66
C ASP A 89 10.60 1.22 13.67
N GLY A 90 9.95 1.09 12.50
CA GLY A 90 10.28 0.13 11.47
C GLY A 90 9.50 0.40 10.18
N PRO A 91 9.74 -0.40 9.11
CA PRO A 91 9.00 -0.27 7.86
C PRO A 91 7.51 -0.60 8.08
N VAL A 92 6.67 -0.01 7.24
CA VAL A 92 5.24 -0.32 7.17
C VAL A 92 5.07 -1.52 6.25
N VAL A 93 4.39 -2.56 6.72
CA VAL A 93 3.92 -3.69 5.91
C VAL A 93 2.41 -3.66 5.92
N ALA A 94 1.79 -3.52 4.75
CA ALA A 94 0.34 -3.40 4.61
C ALA A 94 -0.19 -4.32 3.50
N PRO A 95 -1.39 -4.90 3.65
CA PRO A 95 -1.97 -5.74 2.61
C PRO A 95 -2.37 -4.90 1.38
N THR A 96 -2.27 -5.50 0.20
CA THR A 96 -2.91 -4.98 -1.03
C THR A 96 -4.20 -5.74 -1.27
N MET A 97 -5.25 -5.04 -1.70
CA MET A 97 -6.59 -5.63 -1.90
C MET A 97 -6.95 -5.69 -3.38
N SER A 98 -7.84 -6.61 -3.75
CA SER A 98 -8.09 -6.94 -5.15
C SER A 98 -8.83 -5.85 -5.91
N LEU A 99 -9.71 -5.09 -5.26
CA LEU A 99 -10.42 -3.97 -5.90
C LEU A 99 -9.50 -2.84 -6.36
N TRP A 100 -8.31 -2.72 -5.76
CA TRP A 100 -7.36 -1.63 -6.02
C TRP A 100 -6.04 -2.13 -6.62
N THR A 101 -5.99 -3.38 -7.10
CA THR A 101 -4.76 -3.98 -7.62
C THR A 101 -4.97 -4.55 -9.02
N TRP A 102 -4.11 -4.16 -9.95
CA TRP A 102 -4.06 -4.71 -11.30
C TRP A 102 -2.70 -5.36 -11.57
N THR A 103 -2.69 -6.46 -12.30
CA THR A 103 -1.49 -7.27 -12.55
C THR A 103 -1.30 -7.55 -14.04
N GLY A 104 -0.06 -7.81 -14.45
CA GLY A 104 0.26 -8.10 -15.86
C GLY A 104 0.04 -6.92 -16.81
N ALA A 105 0.03 -5.68 -16.31
CA ALA A 105 -0.26 -4.52 -17.13
C ALA A 105 0.96 -4.06 -17.95
N THR A 106 0.76 -3.79 -19.23
CA THR A 106 1.70 -2.96 -20.02
C THR A 106 1.21 -1.52 -20.08
N SER A 107 -0.10 -1.35 -20.18
CA SER A 107 -0.80 -0.06 -20.12
C SER A 107 -2.07 -0.23 -19.32
N TYR A 108 -2.42 0.76 -18.51
CA TYR A 108 -3.66 0.78 -17.75
C TYR A 108 -4.24 2.20 -17.68
N GLU A 109 -5.56 2.32 -17.84
CA GLU A 109 -6.27 3.57 -17.60
C GLU A 109 -6.75 3.57 -16.15
N LEU A 110 -6.34 4.56 -15.38
CA LEU A 110 -6.63 4.62 -13.96
C LEU A 110 -7.41 5.90 -13.63
N ASP A 111 -8.64 5.73 -13.16
CA ASP A 111 -9.46 6.82 -12.65
C ASP A 111 -9.16 7.08 -11.18
N LEU A 112 -8.75 8.30 -10.87
CA LEU A 112 -8.37 8.74 -9.53
C LEU A 112 -9.45 9.58 -8.85
N SER A 113 -10.63 9.74 -9.45
CA SER A 113 -11.69 10.62 -8.92
C SER A 113 -12.21 10.23 -7.53
N GLY A 114 -12.02 8.96 -7.14
CA GLY A 114 -12.42 8.46 -5.82
C GLY A 114 -11.32 8.55 -4.76
N LEU A 115 -10.11 9.00 -5.11
CA LEU A 115 -8.99 9.13 -4.17
C LEU A 115 -8.95 10.52 -3.53
N VAL A 116 -8.40 10.60 -2.32
CA VAL A 116 -8.40 11.84 -1.52
C VAL A 116 -7.24 12.77 -1.89
N SER A 117 -6.02 12.25 -1.84
CA SER A 117 -4.80 13.01 -2.11
C SER A 117 -3.71 12.11 -2.68
N PRO A 118 -3.91 11.57 -3.90
CA PRO A 118 -3.01 10.56 -4.44
C PRO A 118 -1.64 11.11 -4.84
N ARG A 119 -0.62 10.27 -4.69
CA ARG A 119 0.75 10.46 -5.17
C ARG A 119 1.24 9.20 -5.88
N LEU A 120 2.10 9.37 -6.87
CA LEU A 120 2.65 8.28 -7.69
C LEU A 120 4.07 7.92 -7.25
N GLU A 121 4.31 6.63 -7.13
CA GLU A 121 5.60 6.06 -6.78
C GLU A 121 5.94 4.92 -7.74
N ALA A 122 7.13 4.98 -8.34
CA ALA A 122 7.67 3.87 -9.10
C ALA A 122 8.35 2.88 -8.14
N GLU A 123 7.96 1.62 -8.20
CA GLU A 123 8.42 0.56 -7.32
C GLU A 123 8.98 -0.62 -8.12
N VAL A 124 9.74 -1.47 -7.44
CA VAL A 124 9.96 -2.84 -7.89
C VAL A 124 9.37 -3.77 -6.84
N GLY A 125 8.68 -4.78 -7.30
CA GLY A 125 8.08 -5.81 -6.49
C GLY A 125 8.60 -7.20 -6.82
N VAL A 126 8.10 -8.16 -6.05
CA VAL A 126 8.31 -9.59 -6.24
C VAL A 126 6.97 -10.25 -6.45
N TYR A 127 6.87 -11.08 -7.48
CA TYR A 127 5.80 -12.08 -7.56
C TYR A 127 6.37 -13.41 -7.09
N VAL A 128 5.79 -13.96 -6.04
CA VAL A 128 6.08 -15.31 -5.55
C VAL A 128 4.99 -16.21 -6.10
N ASP A 129 5.33 -17.19 -6.95
CA ASP A 129 4.34 -18.13 -7.47
C ASP A 129 4.01 -19.26 -6.48
N GLY A 130 3.04 -20.12 -6.82
CA GLY A 130 2.64 -21.24 -5.96
C GLY A 130 3.73 -22.31 -5.75
N GLY A 131 4.82 -22.28 -6.53
CA GLY A 131 6.01 -23.12 -6.33
C GLY A 131 7.05 -22.48 -5.42
N GLY A 132 6.86 -21.22 -5.03
CA GLY A 132 7.81 -20.43 -4.24
C GLY A 132 8.88 -19.72 -5.07
N ASP A 133 8.82 -19.82 -6.40
CA ASP A 133 9.75 -19.13 -7.29
C ASP A 133 9.51 -17.62 -7.24
N ARG A 134 10.60 -16.86 -7.17
CA ARG A 134 10.57 -15.40 -7.04
C ARG A 134 10.87 -14.74 -8.38
N TRP A 135 9.92 -13.94 -8.84
CA TRP A 135 9.98 -13.19 -10.08
C TRP A 135 10.06 -11.70 -9.79
N LEU A 136 10.80 -10.97 -10.60
CA LEU A 136 10.87 -9.51 -10.51
C LEU A 136 9.66 -8.91 -11.19
N VAL A 137 9.01 -7.93 -10.57
CA VAL A 137 7.84 -7.26 -11.15
C VAL A 137 8.01 -5.74 -11.09
N PRO A 138 8.01 -5.02 -12.22
CA PRO A 138 7.89 -3.56 -12.18
C PRO A 138 6.49 -3.18 -11.68
N CYS A 139 6.39 -2.20 -10.80
CA CYS A 139 5.07 -1.75 -10.33
C CYS A 139 5.02 -0.25 -10.05
N VAL A 140 3.80 0.26 -9.97
CA VAL A 140 3.51 1.64 -9.61
C VAL A 140 2.53 1.63 -8.45
N GLU A 141 2.90 2.28 -7.35
CA GLU A 141 2.00 2.59 -6.26
C GLU A 141 1.35 3.95 -6.50
N VAL A 142 0.04 3.99 -6.33
CA VAL A 142 -0.70 5.22 -6.08
C VAL A 142 -0.97 5.27 -4.58
N ALA A 143 -0.10 5.94 -3.84
CA ALA A 143 -0.29 6.17 -2.42
C ALA A 143 -1.36 7.25 -2.24
N ASP A 144 -2.33 7.02 -1.38
CA ASP A 144 -3.44 7.93 -1.13
C ASP A 144 -3.56 8.20 0.37
N CYS A 145 -3.63 9.47 0.74
CA CYS A 145 -3.66 9.90 2.14
C CYS A 145 -5.03 10.48 2.49
N ARG A 146 -5.71 9.88 3.48
CA ARG A 146 -7.01 10.36 3.96
C ARG A 146 -6.88 11.53 4.93
N PHE A 147 -5.69 11.80 5.46
CA PHE A 147 -5.46 12.99 6.26
C PHE A 147 -5.29 14.22 5.37
N PRO A 148 -5.88 15.37 5.75
CA PRO A 148 -5.87 16.56 4.92
C PRO A 148 -4.44 17.05 4.69
N ALA A 149 -4.15 17.46 3.45
CA ALA A 149 -2.86 18.02 3.04
C ALA A 149 -1.62 17.16 3.36
N TRP A 150 -1.78 15.84 3.49
CA TRP A 150 -0.70 14.95 3.95
C TRP A 150 -0.13 15.32 5.34
N ASP A 151 -0.95 15.94 6.19
CA ASP A 151 -0.62 16.23 7.59
C ASP A 151 -1.09 15.08 8.47
N LEU A 152 -0.29 14.02 8.52
CA LEU A 152 -0.59 12.82 9.31
C LEU A 152 -0.04 12.99 10.73
N PRO A 153 -0.80 12.60 11.78
CA PRO A 153 -0.21 12.42 13.10
C PRO A 153 0.86 11.30 13.05
N PRO A 154 1.79 11.24 14.03
CA PRO A 154 2.67 10.09 14.20
C PRO A 154 1.89 8.78 14.14
N ARG A 155 2.42 7.79 13.43
CA ARG A 155 1.81 6.47 13.14
C ARG A 155 0.55 6.53 12.28
N GLY A 156 0.16 7.71 11.77
CA GLY A 156 -0.95 7.89 10.85
C GLY A 156 -0.83 7.07 9.56
N VAL A 157 0.39 6.83 9.08
CA VAL A 157 0.65 5.93 7.93
C VAL A 157 0.16 4.49 8.20
N ILE A 158 0.27 4.01 9.44
CA ILE A 158 -0.22 2.68 9.84
C ILE A 158 -1.73 2.75 10.00
N ALA A 159 -2.23 3.72 10.77
CA ALA A 159 -3.66 3.91 11.04
C ALA A 159 -4.50 4.06 9.77
N ASP A 160 -3.95 4.74 8.77
CA ASP A 160 -4.56 4.92 7.45
C ASP A 160 -4.24 3.78 6.48
N PHE A 161 -4.14 2.55 7.02
CA PHE A 161 -4.06 1.32 6.25
C PHE A 161 -2.94 1.34 5.19
N GLY A 162 -1.76 1.83 5.61
CA GLY A 162 -0.57 1.92 4.76
C GLY A 162 -0.66 2.97 3.65
N LEU A 163 -1.58 3.93 3.70
CA LEU A 163 -1.83 4.91 2.62
C LEU A 163 -2.20 4.26 1.29
N GLN A 164 -2.83 3.08 1.35
CA GLN A 164 -3.19 2.34 0.15
C GLN A 164 -4.18 3.14 -0.70
N GLY A 165 -3.85 3.42 -1.97
CA GLY A 165 -4.76 3.97 -2.97
C GLY A 165 -4.98 2.99 -4.11
N ALA A 166 -3.94 2.67 -4.87
CA ALA A 166 -3.96 1.70 -5.95
C ALA A 166 -2.58 1.09 -6.21
N MET A 167 -2.55 -0.13 -6.75
CA MET A 167 -1.34 -0.79 -7.23
C MET A 167 -1.49 -1.30 -8.66
N VAL A 168 -0.54 -0.96 -9.52
CA VAL A 168 -0.47 -1.53 -10.87
C VAL A 168 0.85 -2.26 -11.03
N TYR A 169 0.78 -3.58 -11.18
CA TYR A 169 1.91 -4.46 -11.43
C TYR A 169 2.00 -4.78 -12.92
N GLY A 170 3.21 -4.73 -13.45
CA GLY A 170 3.52 -5.18 -14.80
C GLY A 170 3.61 -6.69 -14.91
N GLN A 171 4.21 -7.14 -16.02
CA GLN A 171 4.51 -8.56 -16.25
C GLN A 171 5.68 -9.02 -15.35
N PRO A 172 5.55 -10.15 -14.64
CA PRO A 172 6.69 -10.76 -13.96
C PRO A 172 7.77 -11.19 -14.96
N VAL A 173 9.03 -10.91 -14.63
CA VAL A 173 10.19 -11.27 -15.44
C VAL A 173 11.23 -12.00 -14.59
N ARG A 174 12.16 -12.68 -15.26
CA ARG A 174 13.32 -13.25 -14.56
C ARG A 174 14.12 -12.14 -13.86
N PRO A 175 14.55 -12.34 -12.61
CA PRO A 175 15.31 -11.34 -11.90
C PRO A 175 16.59 -10.90 -12.62
N VAL A 176 16.90 -9.62 -12.48
CA VAL A 176 18.15 -9.02 -12.93
C VAL A 176 18.85 -8.40 -11.72
N SER A 177 20.17 -8.23 -11.76
CA SER A 177 20.94 -7.75 -10.59
C SER A 177 20.51 -6.37 -10.08
N GLU A 178 20.16 -5.49 -11.00
CA GLU A 178 19.74 -4.13 -10.75
C GLU A 178 18.66 -3.72 -11.76
N VAL A 179 17.68 -2.98 -11.26
CA VAL A 179 16.60 -2.37 -12.04
C VAL A 179 16.70 -0.87 -11.84
N SER A 180 16.63 -0.13 -12.95
CA SER A 180 16.49 1.32 -12.93
C SER A 180 15.13 1.70 -13.47
N VAL A 181 14.59 2.83 -13.04
CA VAL A 181 13.35 3.38 -13.58
C VAL A 181 13.54 4.84 -13.97
N ALA A 182 12.97 5.24 -15.10
CA ALA A 182 12.80 6.62 -15.51
C ALA A 182 11.30 6.93 -15.63
N VAL A 183 10.84 7.91 -14.84
CA VAL A 183 9.44 8.32 -14.80
C VAL A 183 9.23 9.52 -15.71
N HIS A 184 8.30 9.40 -16.64
CA HIS A 184 7.94 10.42 -17.61
C HIS A 184 6.46 10.79 -17.50
N HIS A 185 6.14 12.05 -17.74
CA HIS A 185 4.77 12.50 -17.95
C HIS A 185 4.71 13.25 -19.28
N ARG A 186 3.84 12.78 -20.19
CA ARG A 186 3.70 13.35 -21.56
C ARG A 186 5.06 13.50 -22.26
N GLY A 187 5.90 12.47 -22.17
CA GLY A 187 7.23 12.43 -22.78
C GLY A 187 8.33 13.22 -22.05
N LYS A 188 8.01 14.03 -21.03
CA LYS A 188 9.03 14.74 -20.23
C LYS A 188 9.48 13.87 -19.06
N ARG A 189 10.77 13.58 -18.97
CA ARG A 189 11.36 12.91 -17.79
C ARG A 189 11.26 13.80 -16.56
N LEU A 190 10.71 13.25 -15.48
CA LEU A 190 10.53 13.94 -14.20
C LEU A 190 11.58 13.50 -13.18
N GLN A 191 11.79 12.18 -13.05
CA GLN A 191 12.77 11.61 -12.14
C GLN A 191 13.18 10.20 -12.57
N GLY A 192 14.04 9.59 -11.77
CA GLY A 192 14.34 8.17 -11.85
C GLY A 192 15.12 7.70 -10.62
N GLY A 193 15.33 6.40 -10.54
CA GLY A 193 16.12 5.78 -9.47
C GLY A 193 16.49 4.36 -9.85
N ALA A 194 17.11 3.64 -8.92
CA ALA A 194 17.43 2.23 -9.12
C ALA A 194 17.30 1.44 -7.81
N ALA A 195 17.06 0.13 -7.94
CA ALA A 195 17.04 -0.83 -6.85
C ALA A 195 17.86 -2.06 -7.22
N ARG A 196 18.57 -2.60 -6.23
CA ARG A 196 19.29 -3.87 -6.34
C ARG A 196 18.35 -5.01 -5.97
N TRP A 197 18.32 -6.05 -6.81
CA TRP A 197 17.46 -7.20 -6.57
C TRP A 197 17.77 -7.90 -5.24
N ALA A 198 19.03 -7.94 -4.82
CA ALA A 198 19.41 -8.52 -3.53
C ALA A 198 18.67 -7.84 -2.35
N SER A 199 18.60 -6.51 -2.35
CA SER A 199 17.88 -5.74 -1.32
C SER A 199 16.37 -5.90 -1.41
N VAL A 200 15.83 -5.99 -2.62
CA VAL A 200 14.40 -6.30 -2.87
C VAL A 200 14.05 -7.66 -2.25
N VAL A 201 14.86 -8.69 -2.46
CA VAL A 201 14.62 -10.03 -1.94
C VAL A 201 14.80 -10.10 -0.41
N GLU A 202 15.82 -9.43 0.13
CA GLU A 202 16.04 -9.34 1.58
C GLU A 202 14.84 -8.72 2.31
N SER A 203 14.16 -7.75 1.68
CA SER A 203 12.97 -7.14 2.27
C SER A 203 11.79 -8.11 2.46
N LEU A 204 11.77 -9.25 1.77
CA LEU A 204 10.69 -10.24 1.89
C LEU A 204 10.67 -10.93 3.26
N ASP A 205 11.77 -10.89 4.01
CA ASP A 205 11.82 -11.44 5.37
C ASP A 205 10.91 -10.67 6.36
N LEU A 206 10.41 -9.49 5.95
CA LEU A 206 9.43 -8.71 6.70
C LEU A 206 7.99 -9.22 6.53
N VAL A 207 7.73 -10.09 5.57
CA VAL A 207 6.41 -10.66 5.32
C VAL A 207 6.26 -11.95 6.13
N PRO A 208 5.15 -12.13 6.87
CA PRO A 208 4.90 -13.39 7.57
C PRO A 208 4.93 -14.57 6.59
N SER A 209 5.44 -15.72 7.00
CA SER A 209 5.65 -16.86 6.10
C SER A 209 4.32 -17.42 5.57
N GLU A 210 3.23 -17.28 6.33
CA GLU A 210 1.85 -17.60 5.98
C GLU A 210 1.19 -16.59 5.02
N ALA A 211 1.90 -15.52 4.66
CA ALA A 211 1.32 -14.40 3.95
C ALA A 211 1.42 -14.51 2.42
N VAL A 212 2.17 -15.50 1.92
CA VAL A 212 2.15 -15.93 0.52
C VAL A 212 0.91 -16.78 0.29
N LEU A 213 0.05 -16.32 -0.61
CA LEU A 213 -1.19 -16.98 -1.00
C LEU A 213 -0.89 -18.18 -1.92
N ASP A 214 -1.70 -19.23 -1.83
CA ASP A 214 -1.57 -20.46 -2.64
C ASP A 214 -1.56 -20.20 -4.16
N GLY A 215 -2.27 -19.16 -4.61
CA GLY A 215 -2.32 -18.73 -6.02
C GLY A 215 -1.17 -17.82 -6.45
N GLY A 216 -0.16 -17.65 -5.61
CA GLY A 216 0.92 -16.67 -5.75
C GLY A 216 0.57 -15.31 -5.13
N SER A 217 1.58 -14.49 -4.90
CA SER A 217 1.45 -13.19 -4.24
C SER A 217 2.32 -12.13 -4.86
N TYR A 218 1.74 -10.95 -5.08
CA TYR A 218 2.46 -9.76 -5.49
C TYR A 218 2.88 -8.95 -4.27
N ILE A 219 4.15 -8.63 -4.17
CA ILE A 219 4.73 -7.92 -3.04
C ILE A 219 5.44 -6.69 -3.58
N ALA A 220 4.89 -5.49 -3.36
CA ALA A 220 5.57 -4.23 -3.66
C ALA A 220 6.61 -3.95 -2.57
N THR A 221 7.89 -3.85 -2.94
CA THR A 221 9.00 -3.86 -1.96
C THR A 221 9.53 -2.49 -1.60
N GLY A 222 8.79 -1.43 -1.92
CA GLY A 222 9.11 -0.06 -1.58
C GLY A 222 9.62 0.74 -2.78
N SER A 223 9.36 2.04 -2.68
CA SER A 223 9.55 2.96 -3.78
C SER A 223 11.03 3.19 -4.12
N ILE A 224 11.29 3.22 -5.43
CA ILE A 224 12.58 3.61 -6.02
C ILE A 224 12.67 5.13 -6.14
N THR A 225 11.54 5.83 -6.07
CA THR A 225 11.44 7.24 -6.42
C THR A 225 10.73 8.05 -5.35
N ALA A 226 10.93 9.36 -5.30
CA ALA A 226 10.13 10.17 -4.39
C ALA A 226 8.65 10.19 -4.87
N PRO A 227 7.66 10.24 -3.94
CA PRO A 227 6.26 10.40 -4.31
C PRO A 227 6.04 11.65 -5.17
N LEU A 228 5.46 11.48 -6.36
CA LEU A 228 5.12 12.58 -7.27
C LEU A 228 3.67 13.00 -7.15
N PRO A 229 3.35 14.29 -7.26
CA PRO A 229 1.97 14.72 -7.42
C PRO A 229 1.40 14.16 -8.73
N VAL A 230 0.18 13.65 -8.66
CA VAL A 230 -0.56 13.15 -9.84
C VAL A 230 -0.90 14.29 -10.80
N ARG A 231 -0.91 13.99 -12.09
CA ARG A 231 -1.37 14.90 -13.15
C ARG A 231 -2.10 14.09 -14.21
N ARG A 232 -3.21 14.63 -14.73
CA ARG A 232 -4.02 13.96 -15.77
C ARG A 232 -3.23 13.63 -17.04
N GLY A 233 -3.50 12.49 -17.65
CA GLY A 233 -2.94 12.04 -18.92
C GLY A 233 -1.83 10.99 -18.74
N PRO A 234 -1.04 10.73 -19.80
CA PRO A 234 -0.16 9.58 -19.84
C PRO A 234 1.11 9.78 -19.00
N TRP A 235 1.41 8.76 -18.21
CA TRP A 235 2.63 8.54 -17.47
C TRP A 235 3.32 7.28 -17.98
N THR A 236 4.65 7.33 -18.09
CA THR A 236 5.46 6.18 -18.49
C THR A 236 6.53 5.93 -17.45
N PHE A 237 6.51 4.73 -16.91
CA PHE A 237 7.49 4.20 -15.97
C PHE A 237 8.36 3.22 -16.75
N ASP A 238 9.50 3.72 -17.24
CA ASP A 238 10.42 2.95 -18.07
C ASP A 238 11.46 2.26 -17.18
N PHE A 239 11.34 0.94 -17.03
CA PHE A 239 12.25 0.10 -16.25
C PHE A 239 13.40 -0.48 -17.11
N GLY A 240 13.64 0.09 -18.29
CA GLY A 240 14.67 -0.33 -19.23
C GLY A 240 14.44 -1.76 -19.70
N ARG A 241 15.44 -2.64 -19.50
CA ARG A 241 15.39 -4.05 -19.93
C ARG A 241 14.28 -4.88 -19.26
N VAL A 242 13.72 -4.40 -18.15
CA VAL A 242 12.61 -5.04 -17.43
C VAL A 242 11.26 -4.74 -18.11
N GLY A 243 11.20 -3.72 -18.97
CA GLY A 243 10.00 -3.30 -19.67
C GLY A 243 9.53 -1.92 -19.22
N SER A 244 8.31 -1.56 -19.61
CA SER A 244 7.70 -0.29 -19.22
C SER A 244 6.25 -0.49 -18.83
N LEU A 245 5.75 0.41 -17.98
CA LEU A 245 4.37 0.45 -17.54
C LEU A 245 3.82 1.85 -17.85
N VAL A 246 2.71 1.90 -18.58
CA VAL A 246 2.04 3.16 -18.96
C VAL A 246 0.75 3.30 -18.18
N LEU A 247 0.56 4.44 -17.52
CA LEU A 247 -0.70 4.79 -16.86
C LEU A 247 -1.32 6.02 -17.53
N ASP A 248 -2.53 5.91 -18.06
CA ASP A 248 -3.34 7.08 -18.43
C ASP A 248 -4.21 7.49 -17.25
N LEU A 249 -3.84 8.57 -16.55
CA LEU A 249 -4.51 8.99 -15.34
C LEU A 249 -5.69 9.93 -15.64
N ARG A 250 -6.85 9.60 -15.08
CA ARG A 250 -8.10 10.39 -15.14
C ARG A 250 -8.57 10.76 -13.73
N GLY A 251 -9.59 11.61 -13.64
CA GLY A 251 -10.19 11.99 -12.35
C GLY A 251 -9.31 12.81 -11.41
N VAL A 252 -8.17 13.32 -11.87
CA VAL A 252 -7.31 14.20 -11.08
C VAL A 252 -7.85 15.63 -11.17
N SER A 253 -8.26 16.20 -10.04
CA SER A 253 -8.66 17.60 -9.92
C SER A 253 -7.45 18.54 -9.84
#